data_AF-A0A5P9CUW7-F1
#
_entry.id   AF-A0A5P9CUW7-F1
#
_cell.length_a   1.000
_cell.length_b   1.000
_cell.length_c   1.000
_cell.angle_alpha   90.00
_cell.angle_beta   90.00
_cell.angle_gamma   90.00
#
_symmetry.space_group_name_H-M   'P 1'
#
loop_
_entity.id
_entity.type
_entity.pdbx_description
1 polymer ?
#
loop_
_entity_poly.entity_id
_entity_poly.type
_entity_poly.pdbx_seq_one_letter_code
_entity_poly.pdbx_strand_id
1 'polypeptide(L)'
;MHALRQPITAVVIIFWFSFWLLNGLDKFFARQDIGLLRWWGNHRVEKFTMYFDRLSLDPAFIQATLIFAGVVEFAAAAFFVVAGVRLVQGKPGVAYRTDLAITVSIVVFLGFTIFDVVVGDRAELLEHSTYIGVLLMSFLAVSAESFFQHLRDLDSKSAINRHFPPKAQ
;
A
#
# COMPACT_ATOMS: atom_id res chain seq x y z
N MET A 1 -21.58 -3.19 -9.05
CA MET A 1 -20.29 -2.49 -9.17
C MET A 1 -19.18 -3.52 -9.24
N HIS A 2 -18.26 -3.46 -10.21
CA HIS A 2 -17.20 -4.48 -10.39
C HIS A 2 -16.30 -4.66 -9.15
N ALA A 3 -16.09 -3.59 -8.38
CA ALA A 3 -15.35 -3.63 -7.11
C ALA A 3 -15.96 -4.58 -6.07
N LEU A 4 -17.28 -4.80 -6.08
CA LEU A 4 -17.94 -5.75 -5.18
C LEU A 4 -17.65 -7.22 -5.52
N ARG A 5 -17.09 -7.50 -6.72
CA ARG A 5 -16.64 -8.86 -7.05
C ARG A 5 -15.32 -9.21 -6.36
N GLN A 6 -14.46 -8.21 -6.12
CA GLN A 6 -13.12 -8.31 -5.52
C GLN A 6 -13.00 -7.49 -4.22
N PRO A 7 -13.82 -7.76 -3.19
CA PRO A 7 -13.86 -6.96 -1.98
C PRO A 7 -12.55 -6.97 -1.19
N ILE A 8 -11.84 -8.10 -1.12
CA ILE A 8 -10.57 -8.19 -0.38
C ILE A 8 -9.52 -7.33 -1.08
N THR A 9 -9.39 -7.47 -2.40
CA THR A 9 -8.48 -6.65 -3.21
C THR A 9 -8.80 -5.17 -3.08
N ALA A 10 -10.08 -4.79 -3.06
CA ALA A 10 -10.51 -3.41 -2.86
C ALA A 10 -10.03 -2.85 -1.52
N VAL A 11 -10.23 -3.60 -0.43
CA VAL A 11 -9.79 -3.20 0.92
C VAL A 11 -8.28 -3.06 0.98
N VAL A 12 -7.53 -4.01 0.42
CA VAL A 12 -6.06 -3.97 0.37
C VAL A 12 -5.57 -2.73 -0.38
N ILE A 13 -6.15 -2.44 -1.55
CA ILE A 13 -5.79 -1.25 -2.34
C ILE A 13 -6.07 0.03 -1.55
N ILE A 14 -7.27 0.16 -0.97
CA ILE A 14 -7.68 1.37 -0.25
C ILE A 14 -6.81 1.58 0.99
N PHE A 15 -6.56 0.52 1.75
CA PHE A 15 -5.74 0.57 2.96
C PHE A 15 -4.32 1.04 2.63
N TRP A 16 -3.62 0.37 1.71
CA TRP A 16 -2.23 0.71 1.40
C TRP A 16 -2.08 2.03 0.63
N PHE A 17 -3.05 2.38 -0.23
CA PHE A 17 -3.10 3.72 -0.81
C PHE A 17 -3.18 4.79 0.27
N SER A 18 -4.12 4.64 1.21
CA SER A 18 -4.31 5.61 2.30
C SER A 18 -3.09 5.66 3.21
N PHE A 19 -2.52 4.50 3.54
CA PHE A 19 -1.29 4.40 4.32
C PHE A 19 -0.16 5.23 3.70
N TRP A 20 0.16 4.99 2.41
CA TRP A 20 1.26 5.69 1.74
C TRP A 20 0.96 7.17 1.52
N LEU A 21 -0.27 7.50 1.13
CA LEU A 21 -0.68 8.89 0.92
C LEU A 21 -0.57 9.68 2.23
N LEU A 22 -1.14 9.17 3.32
CA LEU A 22 -1.16 9.88 4.59
C LEU A 22 0.25 9.98 5.20
N ASN A 23 1.08 8.95 5.06
CA ASN A 23 2.50 9.03 5.48
C ASN A 23 3.29 10.04 4.66
N GLY A 24 3.04 10.11 3.35
CA GLY A 24 3.65 11.12 2.49
C GLY A 24 3.25 12.52 2.91
N LEU A 25 1.94 12.77 3.08
CA LEU A 25 1.40 14.06 3.53
C LEU A 25 1.92 14.48 4.90
N ASP A 26 2.15 13.52 5.81
CA ASP A 26 2.69 13.78 7.15
C ASP A 26 4.02 14.55 7.12
N LYS A 27 4.84 14.32 6.09
CA LYS A 27 6.15 14.97 5.91
C LYS A 27 6.04 16.41 5.41
N PHE A 28 4.90 16.80 4.82
CA PHE A 28 4.66 18.16 4.33
C PHE A 28 3.84 18.99 5.33
N PHE A 29 2.86 18.39 5.99
CA PHE A 29 1.93 19.10 6.87
C PHE A 29 2.31 19.08 8.34
N ALA A 30 3.34 18.35 8.75
CA ALA A 30 3.82 18.18 10.14
C ALA A 30 3.29 19.22 11.16
N ARG A 31 2.24 18.84 11.91
CA ARG A 31 1.61 19.65 12.98
C ARG A 31 1.01 21.00 12.59
N GLN A 32 0.75 21.21 11.31
CA GLN A 32 0.07 22.39 10.83
C GLN A 32 -1.44 22.31 11.08
N ASP A 33 -2.01 23.46 11.40
CA ASP A 33 -3.44 23.67 11.31
C ASP A 33 -3.78 23.95 9.85
N ILE A 34 -4.46 23.00 9.20
CA ILE A 34 -4.88 23.13 7.80
C ILE A 34 -6.28 23.76 7.67
N GLY A 35 -6.71 24.48 8.71
CA GLY A 35 -7.95 25.24 8.79
C GLY A 35 -9.16 24.40 9.19
N LEU A 36 -9.41 23.28 8.49
CA LEU A 36 -10.54 22.39 8.79
C LEU A 36 -10.24 21.37 9.89
N LEU A 37 -8.95 21.05 10.10
CA LEU A 37 -8.50 20.10 11.10
C LEU A 37 -7.05 20.37 11.47
N ARG A 38 -6.69 20.05 12.72
CA ARG A 38 -5.29 20.06 13.16
C ARG A 38 -4.64 18.72 12.83
N TRP A 39 -3.58 18.75 12.03
CA TRP A 39 -2.85 17.55 11.65
C TRP A 39 -1.92 17.08 12.77
N TRP A 40 -2.28 16.04 13.54
CA TRP A 40 -1.47 15.55 14.68
C TRP A 40 -0.28 14.66 14.31
N GLY A 41 0.26 14.90 13.13
CA GLY A 41 1.38 14.18 12.56
C GLY A 41 2.61 14.07 13.45
N ASN A 42 3.50 13.15 13.09
CA ASN A 42 4.71 12.89 13.86
C ASN A 42 5.69 14.08 13.75
N HIS A 43 6.55 14.28 14.75
CA HIS A 43 7.59 15.32 14.67
C HIS A 43 8.76 14.87 13.80
N ARG A 44 8.52 14.77 12.49
CA ARG A 44 9.48 14.22 11.52
C ARG A 44 10.79 15.03 11.47
N VAL A 45 10.73 16.35 11.61
CA VAL A 45 11.93 17.20 11.64
C VAL A 45 12.79 16.87 12.86
N GLU A 46 12.22 16.89 14.06
CA GLU A 46 12.94 16.57 15.32
C GLU A 46 13.57 15.17 15.25
N LYS A 47 12.81 14.21 14.71
CA LYS A 47 13.29 12.84 14.57
C LYS A 47 14.47 12.73 13.59
N PHE A 48 14.38 13.40 12.44
CA PHE A 48 15.46 13.39 11.46
C PHE A 48 16.66 14.22 11.93
N THR A 49 16.48 15.27 12.73
CA THR A 49 17.60 15.94 13.43
C THR A 49 18.38 14.94 14.27
N MET A 50 17.69 14.13 15.09
CA MET A 50 18.34 13.10 15.89
C MET A 50 19.11 12.07 15.04
N TYR A 51 18.58 11.68 13.87
CA TYR A 51 19.27 10.75 12.96
C TYR A 51 20.52 11.38 12.35
N PHE A 52 20.44 12.63 11.91
CA PHE A 52 21.56 13.36 11.33
C PHE A 52 22.68 13.57 12.34
N ASP A 53 22.34 13.90 13.58
CA ASP A 53 23.30 14.03 14.68
C ASP A 53 24.05 12.70 14.91
N ARG A 54 23.33 11.56 14.95
CA ARG A 54 23.93 10.23 15.11
C ARG A 54 24.88 9.87 13.97
N LEU A 55 24.56 10.28 12.74
CA LEU A 55 25.36 10.02 11.56
C LEU A 55 26.45 11.08 11.31
N SER A 56 26.52 12.12 12.15
CA SER A 56 27.40 13.28 11.94
C SER A 56 27.21 13.92 10.55
N LEU A 57 25.95 14.00 10.10
CA LEU A 57 25.57 14.62 8.83
C LEU A 57 25.12 16.07 9.02
N ASP A 58 25.28 16.89 7.99
CA ASP A 58 24.88 18.30 8.01
C ASP A 58 23.34 18.44 8.11
N PRO A 59 22.81 19.10 9.17
CA PRO A 59 21.38 19.32 9.35
C PRO A 59 20.69 20.07 8.20
N ALA A 60 21.45 20.80 7.37
CA ALA A 60 20.90 21.51 6.21
C ALA A 60 20.16 20.58 5.22
N PHE A 61 20.48 19.29 5.19
CA PHE A 61 19.83 18.32 4.29
C PHE A 61 18.60 17.64 4.88
N ILE A 62 18.25 17.86 6.16
CA ILE A 62 17.08 17.21 6.81
C ILE A 62 15.80 17.41 6.00
N GLN A 63 15.52 18.67 5.60
CA GLN A 63 14.32 18.99 4.85
C GLN A 63 14.32 18.33 3.47
N ALA A 64 15.47 18.29 2.79
CA ALA A 64 15.60 17.62 1.51
C ALA A 64 15.37 16.12 1.62
N THR A 65 15.90 15.47 2.68
CA THR A 65 15.67 14.05 2.94
C THR A 65 14.21 13.74 3.25
N LEU A 66 13.53 14.60 4.03
CA LEU A 66 12.10 14.45 4.31
C LEU A 66 11.24 14.57 3.05
N ILE A 67 11.53 15.56 2.20
CA ILE A 67 10.84 15.73 0.91
C ILE A 67 11.08 14.52 0.02
N PHE A 68 12.33 14.05 -0.07
CA PHE A 68 12.66 12.85 -0.83
C PHE A 68 11.88 11.63 -0.35
N ALA A 69 11.86 11.38 0.96
CA ALA A 69 11.07 10.28 1.53
C ALA A 69 9.58 10.42 1.22
N GLY A 70 9.01 11.63 1.33
CA GLY A 70 7.60 11.89 0.99
C GLY A 70 7.29 11.63 -0.49
N VAL A 71 8.20 11.99 -1.40
CA VAL A 71 8.04 11.70 -2.84
C VAL A 71 8.07 10.20 -3.11
N VAL A 72 8.97 9.45 -2.47
CA VAL A 72 9.04 7.98 -2.58
C VAL A 72 7.73 7.34 -2.11
N GLU A 73 7.16 7.82 -1.00
CA GLU A 73 5.90 7.33 -0.47
C GLU A 73 4.70 7.65 -1.38
N PHE A 74 4.64 8.86 -1.95
CA PHE A 74 3.63 9.19 -2.95
C PHE A 74 3.77 8.36 -4.22
N ALA A 75 5.00 8.06 -4.64
CA ALA A 75 5.23 7.16 -5.76
C ALA A 75 4.66 5.77 -5.46
N ALA A 76 4.86 5.22 -4.25
CA ALA A 76 4.25 3.96 -3.83
C ALA A 76 2.71 4.03 -3.83
N ALA A 77 2.12 5.12 -3.32
CA ALA A 77 0.68 5.33 -3.35
C ALA A 77 0.11 5.33 -4.78
N ALA A 78 0.84 5.91 -5.75
CA ALA A 78 0.41 5.98 -7.14
C ALA A 78 0.23 4.59 -7.79
N PHE A 79 1.04 3.59 -7.41
CA PHE A 79 0.84 2.21 -7.89
C PHE A 79 -0.51 1.63 -7.44
N PHE A 80 -0.94 1.92 -6.20
CA PHE A 80 -2.26 1.52 -5.72
C PHE A 80 -3.39 2.29 -6.42
N VAL A 81 -3.20 3.57 -6.78
CA VAL A 81 -4.17 4.30 -7.62
C VAL A 81 -4.34 3.60 -8.96
N VAL A 82 -3.26 3.20 -9.62
CA VAL A 82 -3.31 2.48 -10.91
C VAL A 82 -4.06 1.15 -10.79
N ALA A 83 -3.84 0.41 -9.69
CA ALA A 83 -4.60 -0.82 -9.40
C ALA A 83 -6.09 -0.53 -9.15
N GLY A 84 -6.40 0.48 -8.34
CA GLY A 84 -7.76 0.91 -8.00
C GLY A 84 -8.55 1.39 -9.22
N VAL A 85 -7.94 2.18 -10.11
CA VAL A 85 -8.58 2.62 -11.37
C VAL A 85 -8.95 1.42 -12.23
N ARG A 86 -8.06 0.40 -12.35
CA ARG A 86 -8.39 -0.82 -13.10
C ARG A 86 -9.52 -1.62 -12.45
N LEU A 87 -9.53 -1.69 -11.12
CA LEU A 87 -10.60 -2.36 -10.35
C LEU A 87 -11.96 -1.70 -10.60
N VAL A 88 -12.03 -0.37 -10.54
CA VAL A 88 -13.26 0.39 -10.81
C VAL A 88 -13.71 0.24 -12.26
N GLN A 89 -12.77 0.22 -13.20
CA GLN A 89 -13.03 0.01 -14.63
C GLN A 89 -13.39 -1.45 -14.98
N GLY A 90 -13.30 -2.40 -14.04
CA GLY A 90 -13.56 -3.81 -14.29
C GLY A 90 -12.60 -4.45 -15.31
N LYS A 91 -11.40 -3.89 -15.49
CA LYS A 91 -10.41 -4.39 -16.44
C LYS A 91 -9.70 -5.62 -15.89
N PRO A 92 -9.29 -6.58 -16.75
CA PRO A 92 -8.47 -7.70 -16.31
C PRO A 92 -7.11 -7.22 -15.77
N GLY A 93 -6.49 -8.06 -14.93
CA GLY A 93 -5.15 -7.80 -14.39
C GLY A 93 -5.10 -6.89 -13.16
N VAL A 94 -6.20 -6.75 -12.42
CA VAL A 94 -6.21 -6.03 -11.13
C VAL A 94 -5.24 -6.67 -10.15
N ALA A 95 -5.34 -7.99 -9.93
CA ALA A 95 -4.47 -8.75 -9.02
C ALA A 95 -2.99 -8.47 -9.30
N TYR A 96 -2.55 -8.63 -10.56
CA TYR A 96 -1.18 -8.34 -10.98
C TYR A 96 -0.72 -6.90 -10.68
N ARG A 97 -1.60 -5.89 -10.84
CA ARG A 97 -1.24 -4.50 -10.53
C ARG A 97 -1.19 -4.23 -9.04
N THR A 98 -2.06 -4.87 -8.26
CA THR A 98 -1.98 -4.86 -6.81
C THR A 98 -0.71 -5.53 -6.33
N ASP A 99 -0.31 -6.67 -6.91
CA ASP A 99 0.94 -7.38 -6.58
C ASP A 99 2.17 -6.53 -6.87
N LEU A 100 2.17 -5.80 -8.00
CA LEU A 100 3.22 -4.84 -8.32
C LEU A 100 3.29 -3.71 -7.29
N ALA A 101 2.14 -3.16 -6.88
CA ALA A 101 2.07 -2.11 -5.86
C ALA A 101 2.58 -2.61 -4.49
N ILE A 102 2.23 -3.85 -4.12
CA ILE A 102 2.73 -4.52 -2.92
C ILE A 102 4.25 -4.71 -3.01
N THR A 103 4.77 -5.16 -4.15
CA THR A 103 6.21 -5.37 -4.35
C THR A 103 6.99 -4.06 -4.23
N VAL A 104 6.51 -2.97 -4.86
CA VAL A 104 7.09 -1.62 -4.70
C VAL A 104 7.10 -1.20 -3.24
N SER A 105 6.00 -1.43 -2.52
CA SER A 105 5.90 -1.11 -1.09
C SER A 105 6.92 -1.90 -0.24
N ILE A 106 7.09 -3.19 -0.53
CA ILE A 106 8.10 -4.02 0.14
C ILE A 106 9.51 -3.47 -0.12
N VAL A 107 9.83 -3.09 -1.36
CA VAL A 107 11.14 -2.50 -1.70
C VAL A 107 11.38 -1.18 -0.94
N VAL A 108 10.37 -0.31 -0.84
CA VAL A 108 10.47 0.94 -0.07
C VAL A 108 10.73 0.63 1.41
N PHE A 109 9.95 -0.26 2.02
CA PHE A 109 10.18 -0.64 3.43
C PHE A 109 11.49 -1.38 3.66
N LEU A 110 11.99 -2.16 2.69
CA LEU A 110 13.33 -2.73 2.78
C LEU A 110 14.39 -1.63 2.81
N GLY A 111 14.23 -0.58 2.00
CA GLY A 111 15.08 0.61 2.08
C GLY A 111 15.02 1.28 3.45
N PHE A 112 13.82 1.47 4.01
CA PHE A 112 13.65 2.07 5.33
C PHE A 112 14.21 1.21 6.46
N THR A 113 13.99 -0.11 6.44
CA THR A 113 14.57 -1.03 7.44
C THR A 113 16.09 -1.05 7.40
N ILE A 114 16.71 -0.99 6.22
CA ILE A 114 18.17 -0.83 6.09
C ILE A 114 18.61 0.49 6.74
N PHE A 115 17.91 1.58 6.43
CA PHE A 115 18.19 2.89 7.03
C PHE A 115 18.06 2.86 8.56
N ASP A 116 17.00 2.26 9.09
CA ASP A 116 16.74 2.15 10.54
C ASP A 116 17.85 1.39 11.27
N VAL A 117 18.41 0.35 10.65
CA VAL A 117 19.58 -0.37 11.19
C VAL A 117 20.80 0.56 11.23
N VAL A 118 21.02 1.34 10.18
CA VAL A 118 22.16 2.27 10.07
C VAL A 118 22.06 3.41 11.09
N VAL A 119 20.87 4.01 11.28
CA VAL A 119 20.67 5.09 12.28
C VAL A 119 20.43 4.57 13.70
N GLY A 120 20.26 3.27 13.87
CA GLY A 120 20.01 2.61 15.14
C GLY A 120 18.61 2.89 15.72
N ASP A 121 17.59 3.11 14.88
CA ASP A 121 16.20 3.21 15.34
C ASP A 121 15.53 1.83 15.36
N ARG A 122 15.49 1.21 16.54
CA ARG A 122 14.91 -0.13 16.71
C ARG A 122 13.38 -0.13 16.70
N ALA A 123 12.74 1.00 17.02
CA ALA A 123 11.29 1.09 17.02
C ALA A 123 10.77 1.14 15.58
N GLU A 124 11.36 2.00 14.73
CA GLU A 124 11.00 2.07 13.31
C GLU A 124 11.36 0.78 12.58
N LEU A 125 12.50 0.17 12.90
CA LEU A 125 12.88 -1.12 12.32
C LEU A 125 11.81 -2.19 12.56
N LEU A 126 11.26 -2.28 13.77
CA LEU A 126 10.19 -3.21 14.11
C LEU A 126 8.90 -2.87 13.35
N GLU A 127 8.55 -1.60 13.30
CA GLU A 127 7.35 -1.10 12.61
C GLU A 127 7.41 -1.40 11.10
N HIS A 128 8.47 -0.98 10.42
CA HIS A 128 8.67 -1.23 8.99
C HIS A 128 8.79 -2.73 8.66
N SER A 129 9.46 -3.52 9.51
CA SER A 129 9.51 -4.99 9.33
C SER A 129 8.13 -5.63 9.46
N THR A 130 7.30 -5.14 10.38
CA THR A 130 5.93 -5.60 10.55
C THR A 130 5.10 -5.27 9.31
N TYR A 131 5.26 -4.07 8.75
CA TYR A 131 4.56 -3.69 7.51
C TYR A 131 4.93 -4.57 6.32
N ILE A 132 6.19 -5.00 6.19
CA ILE A 132 6.58 -6.00 5.19
C ILE A 132 5.79 -7.30 5.41
N GLY A 133 5.67 -7.78 6.66
CA GLY A 133 4.85 -8.95 6.99
C GLY A 133 3.38 -8.79 6.59
N VAL A 134 2.77 -7.63 6.89
CA VAL A 134 1.37 -7.34 6.53
C VAL A 134 1.19 -7.22 5.02
N LEU A 135 2.19 -6.70 4.28
CA LEU A 135 2.19 -6.67 2.81
C LEU A 135 2.23 -8.08 2.22
N LEU A 136 3.05 -8.98 2.76
CA LEU A 136 3.09 -10.38 2.34
C LEU A 136 1.74 -11.08 2.59
N MET A 137 1.10 -10.81 3.74
CA MET A 137 -0.26 -11.30 4.01
C MET A 137 -1.29 -10.71 3.05
N SER A 138 -1.16 -9.42 2.71
CA SER A 138 -2.02 -8.75 1.73
C SER A 138 -1.89 -9.40 0.33
N PHE A 139 -0.67 -9.72 -0.08
CA PHE A 139 -0.39 -10.44 -1.33
C PHE A 139 -1.07 -11.82 -1.35
N LEU A 140 -0.94 -12.59 -0.27
CA LEU A 140 -1.60 -13.90 -0.16
C LEU A 140 -3.12 -13.76 -0.21
N ALA A 141 -3.69 -12.75 0.45
CA ALA A 141 -5.13 -12.49 0.45
C ALA A 141 -5.67 -12.14 -0.95
N VAL A 142 -4.97 -11.26 -1.68
CA VAL A 142 -5.30 -10.89 -3.08
C VAL A 142 -5.20 -12.11 -4.00
N SER A 143 -4.12 -12.89 -3.86
CA SER A 143 -3.90 -14.12 -4.64
C SER A 143 -5.00 -15.16 -4.40
N ALA A 144 -5.36 -15.39 -3.14
CA ALA A 144 -6.42 -16.31 -2.77
C ALA A 144 -7.78 -15.87 -3.33
N GLU A 145 -8.14 -14.59 -3.20
CA GLU A 145 -9.38 -14.06 -3.77
C GLU A 145 -9.44 -14.25 -5.29
N SER A 146 -8.34 -13.94 -5.99
CA SER A 146 -8.25 -14.13 -7.44
C SER A 146 -8.41 -15.60 -7.84
N PHE A 147 -7.80 -16.53 -7.08
CA PHE A 147 -7.93 -17.97 -7.32
C PHE A 147 -9.36 -18.46 -7.11
N PHE A 148 -10.01 -18.11 -6.00
CA PHE A 148 -11.39 -18.51 -5.73
C PHE A 148 -12.39 -17.91 -6.72
N GLN A 149 -12.14 -16.70 -7.22
CA GLN A 149 -12.95 -16.13 -8.30
C GLN A 149 -12.83 -16.91 -9.59
N HIS A 150 -11.62 -17.33 -9.95
CA HIS A 150 -11.41 -18.17 -11.12
C HIS A 150 -12.19 -19.49 -11.03
N LEU A 151 -12.17 -20.15 -9.86
CA LEU A 151 -12.96 -21.36 -9.63
C LEU A 151 -14.47 -21.13 -9.75
N ARG A 152 -15.00 -20.04 -9.16
CA ARG A 152 -16.43 -19.69 -9.29
C ARG A 152 -16.82 -19.42 -10.75
N ASP A 153 -15.95 -18.73 -11.50
CA ASP A 153 -16.19 -18.45 -12.90
C ASP A 153 -16.20 -19.74 -13.74
N LEU A 154 -15.35 -20.73 -13.43
CA LEU A 154 -15.37 -22.05 -14.07
C LEU A 154 -16.67 -22.82 -13.74
N ASP A 155 -17.09 -22.85 -12.48
CA ASP A 155 -18.32 -23.54 -12.05
C ASP A 155 -19.57 -22.92 -12.70
N SER A 156 -19.64 -21.58 -12.78
CA SER A 156 -20.75 -20.88 -13.45
C SER A 156 -20.88 -21.21 -14.94
N LYS A 157 -19.77 -21.61 -15.59
CA LYS A 157 -19.71 -21.99 -17.00
C LYS A 157 -19.87 -23.50 -17.22
N SER A 158 -19.78 -24.31 -16.16
CA SER A 158 -19.97 -25.76 -16.22
C SER A 158 -21.42 -26.10 -16.60
N ALA A 159 -21.60 -26.95 -17.61
CA ALA A 159 -22.91 -27.40 -18.10
C ALA A 159 -23.70 -28.22 -17.05
N ILE A 160 -23.08 -28.58 -15.92
CA ILE A 160 -23.65 -29.44 -14.88
C ILE A 160 -24.76 -28.73 -14.08
N ASN A 161 -24.77 -27.39 -14.01
CA ASN A 161 -25.81 -26.61 -13.34
C ASN A 161 -26.98 -26.19 -14.24
N ARG A 162 -27.00 -26.57 -15.54
CA ARG A 162 -28.18 -26.39 -16.38
C ARG A 162 -29.21 -27.44 -15.98
N HIS A 163 -30.32 -27.01 -15.39
CA HIS A 163 -31.44 -27.89 -15.06
C HIS A 163 -31.82 -28.72 -16.28
N PHE A 164 -31.56 -30.02 -16.19
CA PHE A 164 -32.05 -31.02 -17.13
C PHE A 164 -33.43 -31.49 -16.63
N PRO A 165 -34.41 -31.69 -17.52
CA PRO A 165 -34.31 -31.64 -18.97
C PRO A 165 -34.50 -30.22 -19.54
N PRO A 166 -33.97 -29.96 -20.76
CA PRO A 166 -34.33 -28.75 -21.50
C PRO A 166 -35.85 -28.70 -21.67
N LYS A 167 -36.44 -27.52 -21.45
CA LYS A 167 -37.86 -27.30 -21.74
C LYS A 167 -38.10 -27.66 -23.21
N ALA A 168 -38.92 -28.66 -23.46
CA ALA A 168 -39.37 -29.01 -24.80
C ALA A 168 -40.06 -27.78 -25.41
N GLN A 169 -39.59 -27.40 -26.61
CA GLN A 169 -40.27 -26.42 -27.46
C GLN A 169 -41.48 -27.08 -28.12
#